data_AF-A0A517TLG1-F1
#
_entry.id   AF-A0A517TLG1-F1
#
_cell.length_a   1.000
_cell.length_b   1.000
_cell.length_c   1.000
_cell.angle_alpha   90.00
_cell.angle_beta   90.00
_cell.angle_gamma   90.00
#
_symmetry.space_group_name_H-M   'P 1'
#
loop_
_entity.id
_entity.type
_entity.pdbx_description
1 polymer ?
#
loop_
_entity_poly.entity_id
_entity_poly.type
_entity_poly.pdbx_seq_one_letter_code
_entity_poly.pdbx_strand_id
1 'polypeptide(L)'
;MAASKVGLDGYCPVCQVNMKQWMAGSSQHQAAYDGVIYRFPGAEQKAMFQADPAKYAPALAGDDVVAYARTGRRTPGKTAYGARYLDRLYFFGTEANKEAFRANPAQFANADLALGGECAVCRVDMNASMAGAAQFTTLHNGLRYQFAGAQQKQLFDSNPRRYAVTPLTASPVGSGRVPAGSGSGSGGR
;
A
#
# COMPACT_ATOMS: atom_id res chain seq x y z
N MET A 1 11.92 -22.45 -5.07
CA MET A 1 12.17 -21.09 -5.56
C MET A 1 10.83 -20.46 -5.91
N ALA A 2 10.33 -19.49 -5.14
CA ALA A 2 9.10 -18.79 -5.53
C ALA A 2 9.41 -17.99 -6.81
N ALA A 3 8.69 -18.26 -7.90
CA ALA A 3 8.82 -17.50 -9.13
C ALA A 3 8.45 -16.04 -8.83
N SER A 4 9.44 -15.16 -8.79
CA SER A 4 9.22 -13.76 -8.48
C SER A 4 8.50 -13.10 -9.65
N LYS A 5 7.29 -12.58 -9.42
CA LYS A 5 6.47 -11.92 -10.45
C LYS A 5 7.17 -10.63 -10.88
N VAL A 6 7.17 -10.35 -12.19
CA VAL A 6 7.63 -9.05 -12.69
C VAL A 6 6.53 -8.01 -12.43
N GLY A 7 6.89 -6.94 -11.71
CA GLY A 7 5.99 -5.84 -11.41
C GLY A 7 5.83 -4.89 -12.60
N LEU A 8 4.67 -4.24 -12.70
CA LEU A 8 4.34 -3.24 -13.72
C LEU A 8 4.61 -3.71 -15.15
N ASP A 9 4.45 -4.99 -15.47
CA ASP A 9 4.79 -5.56 -16.80
C ASP A 9 6.22 -5.21 -17.28
N GLY A 10 7.14 -4.96 -16.34
CA GLY A 10 8.52 -4.59 -16.61
C GLY A 10 8.76 -3.09 -16.79
N TYR A 11 7.74 -2.24 -16.66
CA TYR A 11 7.90 -0.78 -16.64
C TYR A 11 8.46 -0.29 -15.30
N CYS A 12 9.16 0.83 -15.38
CA CYS A 12 9.84 1.46 -14.26
C CYS A 12 8.87 2.20 -13.33
N PRO A 13 8.72 1.77 -12.05
CA PRO A 13 7.81 2.42 -11.11
C PRO A 13 8.28 3.84 -10.75
N VAL A 14 9.59 4.04 -10.58
CA VAL A 14 10.16 5.37 -10.27
C VAL A 14 9.89 6.37 -11.38
N CYS A 15 10.04 5.93 -12.63
CA CYS A 15 9.79 6.74 -13.82
C CYS A 15 8.32 7.13 -13.90
N GLN A 16 7.43 6.18 -13.61
CA GLN A 16 6.00 6.45 -13.63
C GLN A 16 5.54 7.36 -12.47
N VAL A 17 6.16 7.26 -11.29
CA VAL A 17 5.83 8.11 -10.14
C VAL A 17 6.43 9.52 -10.28
N ASN A 18 7.73 9.64 -10.55
CA ASN A 18 8.42 10.93 -10.60
C ASN A 18 8.20 11.67 -11.94
N MET A 19 8.28 10.96 -13.06
CA MET A 19 8.28 11.55 -14.41
C MET A 19 6.94 11.38 -15.13
N LYS A 20 6.04 10.54 -14.60
CA LYS A 20 4.75 10.18 -15.23
C LYS A 20 4.93 9.53 -16.62
N GLN A 21 6.04 8.82 -16.79
CA GLN A 21 6.41 8.17 -18.04
C GLN A 21 6.51 6.64 -17.88
N TRP A 22 5.85 5.93 -18.79
CA TRP A 22 5.97 4.47 -18.94
C TRP A 22 7.27 4.12 -19.63
N MET A 23 8.38 4.15 -18.88
CA MET A 23 9.68 3.73 -19.39
C MET A 23 9.90 2.25 -19.10
N ALA A 24 10.24 1.48 -20.14
CA ALA A 24 10.59 0.08 -20.00
C ALA A 24 11.87 -0.05 -19.15
N GLY A 25 11.85 -0.96 -18.17
CA GLY A 25 13.02 -1.28 -17.37
C GLY A 25 13.88 -2.36 -18.03
N SER A 26 15.17 -2.35 -17.71
CA SER A 26 16.13 -3.37 -18.14
C SER A 26 16.25 -4.49 -17.10
N SER A 27 16.47 -5.73 -17.55
CA SER A 27 16.82 -6.85 -16.67
C SER A 27 18.17 -6.66 -15.97
N GLN A 28 19.05 -5.81 -16.51
CA GLN A 28 20.34 -5.47 -15.90
C GLN A 28 20.17 -4.58 -14.66
N HIS A 29 19.09 -3.79 -14.62
CA HIS A 29 18.78 -2.89 -13.51
C HIS A 29 17.44 -3.30 -12.89
N GLN A 30 17.50 -4.26 -11.99
CA GLN A 30 16.31 -4.74 -11.26
C GLN A 30 16.53 -4.76 -9.75
N ALA A 31 15.43 -4.66 -9.01
CA ALA A 31 15.40 -4.82 -7.56
C ALA A 31 14.19 -5.70 -7.17
N ALA A 32 14.42 -6.64 -6.26
CA ALA A 32 13.37 -7.43 -5.66
C ALA A 32 12.83 -6.71 -4.43
N TYR A 33 11.51 -6.56 -4.34
CA TYR A 33 10.87 -6.01 -3.17
C TYR A 33 9.49 -6.66 -3.00
N ASP A 34 9.22 -7.13 -1.77
CA ASP A 34 7.95 -7.75 -1.40
C ASP A 34 7.50 -8.90 -2.34
N GLY A 35 8.46 -9.73 -2.76
CA GLY A 35 8.23 -10.86 -3.67
C GLY A 35 8.03 -10.49 -5.15
N VAL A 36 8.17 -9.22 -5.51
CA VAL A 36 8.03 -8.68 -6.88
C VAL A 36 9.35 -8.15 -7.39
N ILE A 37 9.67 -8.42 -8.66
CA ILE A 37 10.83 -7.86 -9.35
C ILE A 37 10.42 -6.59 -10.09
N TYR A 38 11.01 -5.47 -9.70
CA TYR A 38 10.87 -4.20 -10.39
C TYR A 38 12.10 -3.95 -11.26
N ARG A 39 11.87 -3.46 -12.48
CA ARG A 39 12.91 -3.17 -13.47
C ARG A 39 13.03 -1.66 -13.68
N PHE A 40 14.23 -1.19 -13.99
CA PHE A 40 14.56 0.23 -14.12
C PHE A 40 15.36 0.46 -15.40
N PRO A 41 15.27 1.64 -16.04
CA PRO A 41 16.05 1.94 -17.24
C PRO A 41 17.53 2.13 -16.91
N GLY A 42 17.87 2.56 -15.68
CA GLY A 42 19.23 2.82 -15.25
C GLY A 42 19.47 2.62 -13.75
N ALA A 43 20.73 2.75 -13.34
CA ALA A 43 21.17 2.58 -11.96
C ALA A 43 20.59 3.65 -11.01
N GLU A 44 20.37 4.87 -11.51
CA GLU A 44 19.82 5.98 -10.72
C GLU A 44 18.40 5.67 -10.23
N GLN A 45 17.50 5.24 -11.12
CA GLN A 45 16.13 4.91 -10.76
C GLN A 45 16.08 3.67 -9.85
N LYS A 46 16.99 2.72 -10.06
CA LYS A 46 17.15 1.59 -9.14
C LYS A 46 17.53 2.06 -7.73
N ALA A 47 18.50 2.97 -7.61
CA ALA A 47 18.94 3.50 -6.32
C ALA A 47 17.82 4.28 -5.61
N MET A 48 17.05 5.09 -6.35
CA MET A 48 15.87 5.78 -5.82
C MET A 48 14.83 4.80 -5.26
N PHE A 49 14.56 3.71 -6.00
CA PHE A 49 13.66 2.66 -5.54
C PHE A 49 14.18 1.95 -4.29
N GLN A 50 15.47 1.66 -4.22
CA GLN A 50 16.06 0.99 -3.06
C GLN A 50 16.07 1.87 -1.80
N ALA A 51 16.14 3.19 -1.96
CA ALA A 51 16.09 4.14 -0.86
C ALA A 51 14.70 4.20 -0.19
N ASP A 52 13.62 4.18 -0.99
CA ASP A 52 12.25 4.18 -0.48
C ASP A 52 11.30 3.36 -1.39
N PRO A 53 11.35 2.02 -1.31
CA PRO A 53 10.57 1.17 -2.21
C PRO A 53 9.06 1.27 -1.93
N ALA A 54 8.65 1.59 -0.70
CA ALA A 54 7.25 1.73 -0.32
C ALA A 54 6.57 2.92 -1.03
N LYS A 55 7.31 3.98 -1.34
CA LYS A 55 6.84 5.13 -2.10
C LYS A 55 6.55 4.81 -3.58
N TYR A 56 7.39 3.98 -4.19
CA TYR A 56 7.36 3.71 -5.62
C TYR A 56 6.56 2.47 -5.99
N ALA A 57 6.50 1.48 -5.10
CA ALA A 57 5.76 0.26 -5.34
C ALA A 57 4.25 0.54 -5.49
N PRO A 58 3.59 -0.11 -6.46
CA PRO A 58 2.15 0.01 -6.64
C PRO A 58 1.38 -0.57 -5.46
N ALA A 59 0.14 -0.10 -5.28
CA ALA A 59 -0.78 -0.65 -4.29
C ALA A 59 -0.98 -2.16 -4.51
N LEU A 60 -1.06 -2.92 -3.40
CA LEU A 60 -1.14 -4.39 -3.40
C LEU A 60 -0.13 -5.08 -4.33
N ALA A 61 1.09 -4.54 -4.45
CA ALA A 61 2.12 -5.07 -5.34
C ALA A 61 1.68 -5.21 -6.82
N GLY A 62 0.69 -4.40 -7.24
CA GLY A 62 0.14 -4.38 -8.58
C GLY A 62 -1.08 -5.28 -8.78
N ASP A 63 -1.65 -5.81 -7.70
CA ASP A 63 -2.93 -6.51 -7.74
C ASP A 63 -4.11 -5.52 -7.68
N ASP A 64 -5.27 -5.99 -8.09
CA ASP A 64 -6.50 -5.22 -8.16
C ASP A 64 -7.03 -4.89 -6.75
N VAL A 65 -6.91 -3.61 -6.37
CA VAL A 65 -7.36 -3.10 -5.06
C VAL A 65 -8.87 -3.17 -4.88
N VAL A 66 -9.65 -3.05 -5.95
CA VAL A 66 -11.12 -3.13 -5.88
C VAL A 66 -11.55 -4.58 -5.72
N ALA A 67 -10.95 -5.50 -6.48
CA ALA A 67 -11.19 -6.93 -6.32
C ALA A 67 -10.83 -7.39 -4.89
N TYR A 68 -9.68 -6.95 -4.39
CA TYR A 68 -9.25 -7.25 -3.03
C TYR A 68 -10.19 -6.67 -1.98
N ALA A 69 -10.59 -5.40 -2.09
CA ALA A 69 -11.51 -4.77 -1.16
C ALA A 69 -12.90 -5.44 -1.13
N ARG A 70 -13.38 -5.94 -2.28
CA ARG A 70 -14.71 -6.55 -2.40
C ARG A 70 -14.74 -8.03 -2.00
N THR A 71 -13.68 -8.78 -2.30
CA THR A 71 -13.69 -10.24 -2.22
C THR A 71 -12.64 -10.82 -1.28
N GLY A 72 -11.70 -9.99 -0.82
CA GLY A 72 -10.52 -10.43 -0.07
C GLY A 72 -9.49 -11.20 -0.91
N ARG A 73 -9.74 -11.43 -2.21
CA ARG A 73 -8.85 -12.19 -3.08
C ARG A 73 -7.87 -11.29 -3.81
N ARG A 74 -6.64 -11.78 -3.94
CA ARG A 74 -5.57 -11.14 -4.71
C ARG A 74 -5.69 -11.54 -6.16
N THR A 75 -6.07 -10.59 -7.00
CA THR A 75 -6.20 -10.77 -8.44
C THR A 75 -5.18 -9.86 -9.13
N PRO A 76 -4.31 -10.37 -10.02
CA PRO A 76 -3.36 -9.53 -10.73
C PRO A 76 -4.04 -8.39 -11.50
N GLY A 77 -3.58 -7.16 -11.29
CA GLY A 77 -3.97 -6.01 -12.11
C GLY A 77 -3.25 -6.02 -13.45
N LYS A 78 -3.78 -5.27 -14.42
CA LYS A 78 -3.20 -5.08 -15.75
C LYS A 78 -2.70 -3.65 -15.91
N THR A 79 -1.53 -3.45 -16.51
CA THR A 79 -1.01 -2.09 -16.78
C THR A 79 -1.91 -1.27 -17.71
N ALA A 80 -2.62 -1.93 -18.63
CA ALA A 80 -3.66 -1.31 -19.47
C ALA A 80 -4.77 -0.62 -18.65
N TYR A 81 -5.03 -1.12 -17.44
CA TYR A 81 -5.98 -0.54 -16.49
C TYR A 81 -5.25 0.12 -15.31
N GLY A 82 -4.14 0.83 -15.56
CA GLY A 82 -3.49 1.65 -14.56
C GLY A 82 -4.30 2.91 -14.23
N ALA A 83 -4.28 3.33 -12.97
CA ALA A 83 -4.71 4.66 -12.52
C ALA A 83 -3.74 5.21 -11.47
N ARG A 84 -3.75 6.53 -11.29
CA ARG A 84 -2.93 7.22 -10.30
C ARG A 84 -3.82 8.01 -9.36
N TYR A 85 -3.58 7.89 -8.06
CA TYR A 85 -4.34 8.61 -7.04
C TYR A 85 -3.41 8.92 -5.85
N LEU A 86 -3.36 10.19 -5.43
CA LEU A 86 -2.45 10.69 -4.37
C LEU A 86 -1.00 10.23 -4.58
N ASP A 87 -0.49 10.44 -5.80
CA ASP A 87 0.87 10.06 -6.25
C ASP A 87 1.24 8.58 -6.13
N ARG A 88 0.23 7.71 -5.97
CA ARG A 88 0.40 6.27 -5.92
C ARG A 88 -0.22 5.58 -7.13
N LEU A 89 0.38 4.48 -7.55
CA LEU A 89 -0.06 3.66 -8.67
C LEU A 89 -1.03 2.57 -8.23
N TYR A 90 -2.13 2.45 -8.96
CA TYR A 90 -3.16 1.43 -8.79
C TYR A 90 -3.38 0.71 -10.12
N PHE A 91 -3.61 -0.59 -10.04
CA PHE A 91 -3.88 -1.42 -11.21
C PHE A 91 -5.17 -2.20 -10.97
N PHE A 92 -5.87 -2.53 -12.06
CA PHE A 92 -7.14 -3.27 -12.00
C PHE A 92 -7.12 -4.42 -13.02
N GLY A 93 -7.82 -5.51 -12.72
CA GLY A 93 -7.95 -6.66 -13.62
C GLY A 93 -8.97 -6.41 -14.75
N THR A 94 -9.93 -5.51 -14.51
CA THR A 94 -11.03 -5.17 -15.42
C THR A 94 -11.28 -3.67 -15.49
N GLU A 95 -11.88 -3.21 -16.58
CA GLU A 95 -12.32 -1.83 -16.75
C GLU A 95 -13.37 -1.41 -15.72
N ALA A 96 -14.34 -2.28 -15.42
CA ALA A 96 -15.35 -2.02 -14.40
C ALA A 96 -14.75 -1.75 -13.00
N ASN A 97 -13.67 -2.44 -12.62
CA ASN A 97 -12.98 -2.18 -11.36
C ASN A 97 -12.23 -0.83 -11.40
N LYS A 98 -11.61 -0.49 -12.54
CA LYS A 98 -11.01 0.83 -12.75
C LYS A 98 -12.04 1.95 -12.61
N GLU A 99 -13.22 1.79 -13.21
CA GLU A 99 -14.31 2.77 -13.11
C GLU A 99 -14.83 2.89 -11.68
N ALA A 100 -15.05 1.77 -10.99
CA ALA A 100 -15.44 1.77 -9.58
C ALA A 100 -14.43 2.52 -8.70
N PHE A 101 -13.13 2.29 -8.93
CA PHE A 101 -12.07 3.04 -8.25
C PHE A 101 -12.12 4.53 -8.58
N ARG A 102 -12.31 4.90 -9.85
CA ARG A 102 -12.39 6.32 -10.26
C ARG A 102 -13.60 7.03 -9.66
N ALA A 103 -14.73 6.32 -9.50
CA ALA A 103 -15.94 6.88 -8.91
C ALA A 103 -15.78 7.19 -7.41
N ASN A 104 -15.08 6.32 -6.67
CA ASN A 104 -14.83 6.53 -5.24
C ASN A 104 -13.44 6.03 -4.80
N PRO A 105 -12.35 6.73 -5.14
CA PRO A 105 -11.00 6.24 -4.90
C PRO A 105 -10.67 6.17 -3.41
N ALA A 106 -11.21 7.09 -2.59
CA ALA A 106 -10.98 7.12 -1.15
C ALA A 106 -11.44 5.83 -0.44
N GLN A 107 -12.49 5.17 -0.95
CA GLN A 107 -12.99 3.91 -0.42
C GLN A 107 -12.02 2.73 -0.64
N PHE A 108 -11.23 2.75 -1.73
CA PHE A 108 -10.38 1.63 -2.13
C PHE A 108 -8.88 1.90 -1.96
N ALA A 109 -8.46 3.17 -1.92
CA ALA A 109 -7.06 3.58 -1.87
C ALA A 109 -6.30 3.08 -0.64
N ASN A 110 -7.04 2.78 0.44
CA ASN A 110 -6.51 2.23 1.69
C ASN A 110 -6.87 0.75 1.90
N ALA A 111 -7.35 0.04 0.87
CA ALA A 111 -7.66 -1.39 0.98
C ALA A 111 -6.43 -2.23 1.38
N ASP A 112 -5.23 -1.76 1.04
CA ASP A 112 -3.97 -2.39 1.40
C ASP A 112 -3.38 -1.88 2.72
N LEU A 113 -4.00 -0.88 3.36
CA LEU A 113 -3.52 -0.33 4.62
C LEU A 113 -3.85 -1.31 5.75
N ALA A 114 -2.83 -1.99 6.25
CA ALA A 114 -2.97 -2.92 7.35
C ALA A 114 -3.44 -2.17 8.60
N LEU A 115 -4.36 -2.78 9.34
CA LEU A 115 -4.84 -2.30 10.64
C LEU A 115 -5.42 -0.88 10.60
N GLY A 116 -5.91 -0.42 9.44
CA GLY A 116 -6.37 0.95 9.29
C GLY A 116 -5.28 2.02 9.50
N GLY A 117 -4.00 1.63 9.47
CA GLY A 117 -2.86 2.53 9.70
C GLY A 117 -2.34 2.50 11.13
N GLU A 118 -2.86 1.64 11.99
CA GLU A 118 -2.31 1.43 13.32
C GLU A 118 -0.96 0.69 13.29
N CYS A 119 -0.12 1.02 14.26
CA CYS A 119 1.16 0.39 14.49
C CYS A 119 0.98 -1.09 14.91
N ALA A 120 1.32 -2.01 14.00
CA ALA A 120 1.20 -3.45 14.25
C ALA A 120 2.03 -3.93 15.45
N VAL A 121 3.26 -3.44 15.59
CA VAL A 121 4.15 -3.78 16.72
C VAL A 121 3.59 -3.28 18.04
N CYS A 122 3.11 -2.04 18.07
CA CYS A 122 2.52 -1.42 19.25
C CYS A 122 1.29 -2.18 19.74
N ARG A 123 0.45 -2.62 18.79
CA ARG A 123 -0.73 -3.40 19.10
C ARG A 123 -0.40 -4.79 19.65
N VAL A 124 0.64 -5.45 19.12
CA VAL A 124 1.01 -6.81 19.54
C VAL A 124 1.82 -6.82 20.83
N ASP A 125 2.84 -5.98 20.96
CA ASP A 125 3.77 -6.04 22.09
C ASP A 125 3.32 -5.16 23.27
N MET A 126 2.59 -4.07 23.02
CA MET A 126 2.16 -3.11 24.06
C MET A 126 0.64 -3.11 24.28
N ASN A 127 -0.11 -3.91 23.53
CA ASN A 127 -1.58 -3.86 23.50
C ASN A 127 -2.13 -2.43 23.31
N ALA A 128 -1.41 -1.60 22.56
CA ALA A 128 -1.71 -0.18 22.38
C ALA A 128 -2.12 0.13 20.93
N SER A 129 -3.22 0.86 20.77
CA SER A 129 -3.66 1.44 19.50
C SER A 129 -2.93 2.78 19.32
N MET A 130 -1.80 2.73 18.62
CA MET A 130 -1.03 3.93 18.25
C MET A 130 -1.08 4.09 16.73
N ALA A 131 -1.42 5.29 16.28
CA ALA A 131 -1.37 5.64 14.86
C ALA A 131 0.06 5.48 14.33
N GLY A 132 0.21 4.77 13.22
CA GLY A 132 1.46 4.74 12.48
C GLY A 132 1.66 6.04 11.69
N ALA A 133 2.91 6.31 11.32
CA ALA A 133 3.25 7.43 10.46
C ALA A 133 3.64 6.92 9.06
N ALA A 134 3.23 7.64 8.02
CA ALA A 134 3.53 7.29 6.63
C ALA A 134 5.05 7.19 6.35
N GLN A 135 5.89 7.96 7.07
CA GLN A 135 7.35 7.89 6.96
C GLN A 135 7.95 6.60 7.52
N PHE A 136 7.24 5.91 8.42
CA PHE A 136 7.64 4.62 8.97
C PHE A 136 6.73 3.54 8.38
N THR A 137 6.86 3.32 7.08
CA THR A 137 6.06 2.34 6.34
C THR A 137 6.91 1.17 5.88
N THR A 138 6.40 -0.05 6.02
CA THR A 138 6.92 -1.26 5.38
C THR A 138 5.81 -1.89 4.54
N LEU A 139 6.14 -2.34 3.33
CA LEU A 139 5.25 -3.22 2.56
C LEU A 139 5.60 -4.68 2.85
N HIS A 140 4.58 -5.48 3.16
CA HIS A 140 4.73 -6.90 3.41
C HIS A 140 3.51 -7.67 2.90
N ASN A 141 3.74 -8.62 1.99
CA ASN A 141 2.73 -9.38 1.26
C ASN A 141 1.71 -8.48 0.53
N GLY A 142 2.16 -7.37 -0.03
CA GLY A 142 1.40 -6.32 -0.69
C GLY A 142 0.61 -5.41 0.25
N LEU A 143 0.61 -5.68 1.56
CA LEU A 143 -0.04 -4.82 2.55
C LEU A 143 0.94 -3.78 3.07
N ARG A 144 0.41 -2.60 3.35
CA ARG A 144 1.14 -1.45 3.87
C ARG A 144 0.95 -1.36 5.37
N TYR A 145 2.04 -1.55 6.11
CA TYR A 145 2.10 -1.39 7.56
C TYR A 145 2.74 -0.04 7.89
N GLN A 146 2.10 0.73 8.76
CA GLN A 146 2.65 1.98 9.28
C GLN A 146 3.02 1.79 10.75
N PHE A 147 4.09 2.44 11.20
CA PHE A 147 4.60 2.30 12.57
C PHE A 147 4.71 3.67 13.24
N ALA A 148 4.61 3.69 14.57
CA ALA A 148 4.74 4.93 15.34
C ALA A 148 6.16 5.52 15.26
N GLY A 149 7.18 4.68 15.03
CA GLY A 149 8.58 5.06 15.00
C GLY A 149 9.46 4.09 14.24
N ALA A 150 10.71 4.50 14.01
CA ALA A 150 11.74 3.68 13.35
C ALA A 150 12.03 2.38 14.10
N GLN A 151 11.98 2.39 15.44
CA GLN A 151 12.21 1.20 16.27
C GLN A 151 11.14 0.13 16.01
N GLN A 152 9.87 0.52 15.96
CA GLN A 152 8.77 -0.40 15.68
C GLN A 152 8.84 -0.92 14.24
N LYS A 153 9.23 -0.07 13.29
CA LYS A 153 9.51 -0.52 11.92
C LYS A 153 10.60 -1.59 11.90
N GLN A 154 11.71 -1.37 12.59
CA GLN A 154 12.82 -2.33 12.64
C GLN A 154 12.43 -3.66 13.30
N LEU A 155 11.61 -3.63 14.35
CA LEU A 155 11.06 -4.85 14.98
C LEU A 155 10.20 -5.64 14.00
N PHE A 156 9.33 -4.95 13.25
CA PHE A 156 8.55 -5.59 12.19
C PHE A 156 9.43 -6.18 11.12
N ASP A 157 10.40 -5.41 10.59
CA ASP A 157 11.29 -5.87 9.52
C ASP A 157 12.13 -7.09 9.95
N SER A 158 12.48 -7.19 11.24
CA SER A 158 13.23 -8.32 11.80
C SER A 158 12.38 -9.58 11.98
N ASN A 159 11.09 -9.45 12.26
CA ASN A 159 10.18 -10.59 12.38
C ASN A 159 8.76 -10.26 11.88
N PRO A 160 8.55 -10.15 10.56
CA PRO A 160 7.25 -9.75 10.01
C PRO A 160 6.15 -10.75 10.37
N ARG A 161 6.48 -12.05 10.47
CA ARG A 161 5.51 -13.11 10.78
C ARG A 161 4.84 -12.96 12.14
N ARG A 162 5.49 -12.31 13.11
CA ARG A 162 4.92 -12.06 14.45
C ARG A 162 3.84 -10.97 14.42
N TYR A 163 3.99 -9.98 13.54
CA TYR A 163 3.20 -8.75 13.57
C TYR A 163 2.26 -8.61 12.37
N ALA A 164 2.59 -9.24 11.25
CA ALA A 164 1.80 -9.20 10.04
C ALA A 164 0.45 -9.89 10.26
N VAL A 165 -0.61 -9.27 9.75
CA VAL A 165 -1.91 -9.91 9.69
C VAL A 165 -1.93 -10.90 8.55
N THR A 166 -2.43 -12.10 8.84
CA THR A 166 -2.81 -13.04 7.78
C THR A 166 -4.01 -12.43 7.06
N PRO A 167 -4.00 -12.33 5.71
CA PRO A 167 -5.16 -11.87 4.97
C PRO A 167 -6.24 -12.95 5.04
N LEU A 168 -7.00 -12.96 6.14
CA LEU A 168 -8.28 -13.64 6.39
C LEU A 168 -8.67 -13.35 7.85
N THR A 169 -8.85 -12.08 8.18
CA THR A 169 -9.69 -11.53 9.27
C THR A 169 -9.52 -10.00 9.27
N ALA A 170 -9.61 -9.38 8.08
CA ALA A 170 -9.96 -7.98 8.02
C ALA A 170 -11.45 -7.90 8.37
N SER A 171 -11.77 -7.90 9.67
CA SER A 171 -13.07 -7.44 10.13
C SER A 171 -13.33 -6.06 9.50
N PRO A 172 -14.55 -5.79 9.03
CA PRO A 172 -14.87 -4.50 8.43
C PRO A 172 -14.44 -3.42 9.42
N VAL A 173 -13.66 -2.46 8.91
CA VAL A 173 -13.23 -1.28 9.65
C VAL A 173 -14.42 -0.75 10.44
N GLY A 174 -14.34 -0.89 11.76
CA GLY A 174 -15.35 -0.37 12.67
C GLY A 174 -15.43 1.13 12.42
N SER A 175 -16.63 1.58 12.08
CA SER A 175 -17.00 2.98 11.89
C SER A 175 -16.28 3.85 12.90
N GLY A 176 -15.34 4.67 12.41
CA GLY A 176 -14.71 5.72 13.19
C GLY A 176 -15.81 6.64 13.72
N ARG A 177 -16.09 6.48 15.01
CA ARG A 177 -17.02 7.30 15.79
C ARG A 177 -16.59 8.76 15.64
N VAL A 178 -17.40 9.55 14.94
CA VAL A 178 -17.33 11.01 15.05
C VAL A 178 -17.57 11.34 16.53
N PRO A 179 -16.67 12.03 17.24
CA PRO A 179 -17.00 12.51 18.57
C PRO A 179 -18.17 13.49 18.43
N ALA A 180 -19.31 13.14 19.03
CA ALA A 180 -20.40 14.06 19.25
C ALA A 180 -19.88 15.17 20.17
N GLY A 181 -19.56 16.32 19.55
CA GLY A 181 -19.31 17.55 20.26
C GLY A 181 -20.59 17.97 20.97
N SER A 182 -20.53 17.87 22.29
CA SER A 182 -21.51 18.30 23.29
C SER A 182 -21.92 19.77 23.13
N GLY A 183 -23.17 20.04 23.51
CA GLY A 183 -23.82 21.33 23.34
C GLY A 183 -23.28 22.46 24.19
N SER A 184 -23.72 23.67 23.85
CA SER A 184 -23.83 24.77 24.78
C SER A 184 -25.07 25.55 24.42
N GLY A 185 -26.04 25.50 25.34
CA GLY A 185 -27.20 26.38 25.32
C GLY A 185 -26.83 27.79 25.76
N SER A 186 -27.51 28.75 25.16
CA SER A 186 -27.91 30.04 25.74
C SER A 186 -29.01 30.56 24.80
N GLY A 187 -30.21 30.97 25.22
CA GLY A 187 -30.62 31.47 26.51
C GLY A 187 -30.63 33.00 26.51
N GLY A 188 -31.67 33.60 25.90
CA GLY A 188 -32.15 34.96 26.17
C GLY A 188 -31.46 36.11 25.44
N ARG A 189 -32.22 36.86 24.64
CA ARG A 189 -32.95 38.06 25.06
C ARG A 189 -33.91 38.51 23.96
#